data_AF-A0A9W6I127-F1
#
_entry.id   AF-A0A9W6I127-F1
#
_cell.length_a   1.000
_cell.length_b   1.000
_cell.length_c   1.000
_cell.angle_alpha   90.00
_cell.angle_beta   90.00
_cell.angle_gamma   90.00
#
_symmetry.space_group_name_H-M   'P 1'
#
loop_
_entity.id
_entity.type
_entity.pdbx_description
1 polymer ?
#
loop_
_entity_poly.entity_id
_entity_poly.type
_entity_poly.pdbx_seq_one_letter_code
_entity_poly.pdbx_strand_id
1 'polypeptide(L)'
;MTDRAARDIIVALDEATGLNDDPAEPSGPYVLRHTFGTQLVRAGKDLVLVAELMDHERLDTTRQYTLPTTADRAAALNALITDHRPERTRLVRGW
;
A
#
# COMPACT_ATOMS: atom_id res chain seq x y z
N MET A 1 21.27 4.26 -22.04
CA MET A 1 20.65 2.95 -21.75
C MET A 1 19.20 3.02 -22.22
N THR A 2 18.74 2.04 -22.99
CA THR A 2 17.34 2.00 -23.48
C THR A 2 16.45 1.27 -22.47
N ASP A 3 15.13 1.50 -22.50
CA ASP A 3 14.15 0.76 -21.68
C ASP A 3 14.33 -0.76 -21.80
N ARG A 4 14.49 -1.23 -23.05
CA ARG A 4 14.76 -2.64 -23.35
C ARG A 4 16.02 -3.16 -22.65
N ALA A 5 17.12 -2.41 -22.70
CA ALA A 5 18.36 -2.84 -22.05
C ALA A 5 18.21 -2.92 -20.52
N ALA A 6 17.47 -2.01 -19.91
CA ALA A 6 17.17 -2.05 -18.47
C ALA A 6 16.31 -3.28 -18.12
N ARG A 7 15.29 -3.55 -18.93
CA ARG A 7 14.44 -4.74 -18.78
C ARG A 7 15.25 -6.02 -18.89
N ASP A 8 16.10 -6.15 -19.91
CA ASP A 8 16.93 -7.32 -20.16
C ASP A 8 17.87 -7.59 -18.98
N ILE A 9 18.47 -6.55 -18.39
CA ILE A 9 19.30 -6.68 -17.18
C ILE A 9 18.48 -7.21 -16.00
N ILE A 10 17.28 -6.68 -15.76
CA ILE A 10 16.46 -7.12 -14.63
C ILE A 10 15.99 -8.57 -14.81
N VAL A 11 15.61 -8.95 -16.03
CA VAL A 11 15.23 -10.34 -16.34
C VAL A 11 16.42 -11.28 -16.15
N ALA A 12 17.62 -10.90 -16.62
CA ALA A 12 18.82 -11.70 -16.39
C ALA A 12 19.17 -11.87 -14.90
N LEU A 13 18.93 -10.85 -14.07
CA LEU A 13 19.10 -10.94 -12.62
C LEU A 13 18.07 -11.87 -11.98
N ASP A 14 16.81 -11.82 -12.44
CA ASP A 14 15.75 -12.72 -12.00
C ASP A 14 16.12 -14.19 -12.29
N GLU A 15 16.55 -14.49 -13.52
CA GLU A 15 17.05 -15.81 -13.93
C GLU A 15 18.25 -16.28 -13.09
N ALA A 16 19.21 -15.39 -12.82
CA ALA A 16 20.41 -15.73 -12.06
C ALA A 16 20.13 -16.00 -10.57
N THR A 17 19.07 -15.39 -10.02
CA THR A 17 18.71 -15.53 -8.60
C THR A 17 17.65 -16.59 -8.35
N GLY A 18 16.92 -17.00 -9.40
CA GLY A 18 15.78 -17.92 -9.28
C GLY A 18 14.64 -17.33 -8.46
N LEU A 19 14.50 -15.99 -8.44
CA LEU A 19 13.43 -15.32 -7.69
C LEU A 19 12.04 -15.58 -8.28
N ASN A 20 11.97 -16.04 -9.52
CA ASN A 20 10.75 -16.40 -10.21
C ASN A 20 10.79 -17.87 -10.63
N ASP A 21 10.13 -18.72 -9.84
CA ASP A 21 10.08 -20.17 -10.04
C ASP A 21 9.17 -20.60 -11.20
N ASP A 22 8.25 -19.73 -11.63
CA ASP A 22 7.33 -19.97 -12.74
C ASP A 22 7.59 -18.95 -13.88
N PRO A 23 8.03 -19.39 -15.06
CA PRO A 23 8.23 -18.50 -16.21
C PRO A 23 6.93 -17.89 -16.76
N ALA A 24 5.76 -18.38 -16.34
CA ALA A 24 4.46 -17.77 -16.65
C ALA A 24 4.13 -16.59 -15.74
N GLU A 25 4.77 -16.46 -14.57
CA GLU A 25 4.60 -15.33 -13.67
C GLU A 25 5.37 -14.10 -14.21
N PRO A 26 4.77 -12.90 -14.13
CA PRO A 26 5.38 -11.70 -14.68
C PRO A 26 6.71 -11.39 -13.96
N SER A 27 7.76 -11.14 -14.74
CA SER A 27 9.05 -10.64 -14.27
C SER A 27 9.44 -9.30 -14.91
N GLY A 28 10.41 -8.62 -14.29
CA GLY A 28 10.99 -7.39 -14.80
C GLY A 28 10.55 -6.09 -14.09
N PRO A 29 10.86 -4.92 -14.67
CA PRO A 29 10.71 -3.61 -14.01
C PRO A 29 9.29 -3.33 -13.48
N TYR A 30 8.27 -3.81 -14.18
CA TYR A 30 6.87 -3.63 -13.77
C TYR A 30 6.57 -4.27 -12.42
N VAL A 31 7.09 -5.48 -12.19
CA VAL A 31 6.88 -6.21 -10.93
C VAL A 31 7.58 -5.51 -9.77
N LEU A 32 8.80 -4.99 -9.99
CA LEU A 32 9.50 -4.18 -9.00
C LEU A 32 8.70 -2.93 -8.61
N ARG A 33 8.11 -2.24 -9.59
CA ARG A 33 7.24 -1.09 -9.36
C ARG A 33 6.01 -1.45 -8.53
N HIS A 34 5.39 -2.60 -8.81
CA HIS A 34 4.26 -3.12 -8.03
C HIS A 34 4.64 -3.52 -6.61
N THR A 35 5.79 -4.18 -6.45
CA THR A 35 6.33 -4.54 -5.14
C THR A 35 6.62 -3.30 -4.30
N PHE A 36 7.21 -2.26 -4.89
CA PHE A 36 7.44 -0.98 -4.21
C PHE A 36 6.15 -0.36 -3.69
N GLY A 37 5.13 -0.20 -4.54
CA GLY A 37 3.83 0.36 -4.13
C GLY A 37 3.15 -0.47 -3.04
N THR A 38 3.16 -1.81 -3.20
CA THR A 38 2.58 -2.73 -2.23
C THR A 38 3.26 -2.65 -0.87
N GLN A 39 4.60 -2.59 -0.83
CA GLN A 39 5.34 -2.51 0.43
C GLN A 39 5.05 -1.21 1.18
N LEU A 40 5.01 -0.07 0.48
CA LEU A 40 4.71 1.22 1.12
C LEU A 40 3.31 1.24 1.73
N VAL A 41 2.31 0.73 1.00
CA VAL A 41 0.93 0.69 1.50
C VAL A 41 0.81 -0.28 2.69
N ARG A 42 1.44 -1.47 2.63
CA ARG A 42 1.47 -2.42 3.76
C ARG A 42 2.21 -1.88 4.98
N ALA A 43 3.20 -1.00 4.78
CA ALA A 43 3.87 -0.28 5.86
C ALA A 43 3.03 0.88 6.45
N GLY A 44 1.76 1.02 6.02
CA GLY A 44 0.84 2.04 6.51
C GLY A 44 1.18 3.45 6.05
N LYS A 45 1.92 3.61 4.94
CA LYS A 45 2.20 4.94 4.39
C LYS A 45 0.95 5.52 3.73
N ASP A 46 0.88 6.84 3.76
CA ASP A 46 -0.22 7.59 3.17
C ASP A 46 -0.35 7.33 1.66
N LEU A 47 -1.58 7.11 1.18
CA LEU A 47 -1.82 6.71 -0.21
C LEU A 47 -1.48 7.81 -1.23
N VAL A 48 -1.61 9.08 -0.84
CA VAL A 48 -1.22 10.23 -1.68
C VAL A 48 0.30 10.25 -1.80
N LEU A 49 1.02 10.08 -0.69
CA LEU A 49 2.49 9.98 -0.70
C LEU A 49 2.96 8.81 -1.58
N VAL A 50 2.32 7.64 -1.51
CA VAL A 50 2.67 6.52 -2.38
C VAL A 50 2.41 6.86 -3.85
N ALA A 51 1.31 7.53 -4.16
CA ALA A 51 1.00 7.96 -5.53
C ALA A 51 2.03 8.96 -6.08
N GLU A 52 2.46 9.92 -5.27
CA GLU A 52 3.51 10.87 -5.64
C GLU A 52 4.85 10.17 -5.93
N LEU A 53 5.27 9.25 -5.05
CA LEU A 53 6.51 8.49 -5.24
C LEU A 53 6.49 7.59 -6.47
N MET A 54 5.30 7.13 -6.86
CA MET A 54 5.11 6.34 -8.07
C MET A 54 4.85 7.21 -9.30
N ASP A 55 4.74 8.53 -9.17
CA ASP A 55 4.38 9.43 -10.27
C ASP A 55 3.03 9.04 -10.92
N HIS A 56 2.02 8.82 -10.08
CA HIS A 56 0.66 8.50 -10.52
C HIS A 56 -0.21 9.75 -10.59
N GLU A 57 -0.65 10.12 -11.78
CA GLU A 57 -1.59 11.23 -12.01
C GLU A 57 -2.97 11.00 -11.38
N ARG A 58 -3.35 9.74 -11.16
CA ARG A 58 -4.66 9.34 -10.63
C ARG A 58 -4.50 8.45 -9.41
N LEU A 59 -5.05 8.87 -8.28
CA LEU A 59 -5.05 8.07 -7.03
C LEU A 59 -5.71 6.69 -7.19
N ASP A 60 -6.67 6.55 -8.11
CA ASP A 60 -7.30 5.25 -8.43
C ASP A 60 -6.26 4.18 -8.82
N THR A 61 -5.18 4.58 -9.49
CA THR A 61 -4.12 3.65 -9.92
C THR A 61 -3.28 3.14 -8.75
N THR A 62 -3.14 3.94 -7.69
CA THR A 62 -2.46 3.54 -6.44
C THR A 62 -3.38 2.74 -5.53
N ARG A 63 -4.70 2.92 -5.63
CA ARG A 63 -5.69 2.20 -4.82
C ARG A 63 -5.57 0.68 -4.93
N GLN A 64 -5.11 0.15 -6.07
CA GLN A 64 -4.92 -1.29 -6.27
C GLN A 64 -4.01 -1.95 -5.21
N TYR A 65 -3.14 -1.17 -4.56
CA TYR A 65 -2.22 -1.64 -3.53
C TYR A 65 -2.84 -1.75 -2.13
N THR A 66 -4.04 -1.20 -1.92
CA THR A 66 -4.67 -1.12 -0.59
C THR A 66 -5.34 -2.41 -0.13
N LEU A 67 -5.78 -3.26 -1.08
CA LEU A 67 -6.44 -4.55 -0.84
C LEU A 67 -7.25 -4.63 0.48
N PRO A 68 -8.15 -3.67 0.76
CA PRO A 68 -8.79 -3.59 2.07
C PRO A 68 -9.68 -4.81 2.31
N THR A 69 -9.52 -5.43 3.46
CA THR A 69 -10.32 -6.59 3.86
C THR A 69 -11.62 -6.16 4.54
N THR A 70 -12.58 -7.08 4.64
CA THR A 70 -13.80 -6.87 5.43
C THR A 70 -13.49 -6.57 6.90
N ALA A 71 -12.40 -7.15 7.43
CA ALA A 71 -11.94 -6.90 8.79
C ALA A 71 -11.43 -5.46 8.98
N ASP A 72 -10.67 -4.92 8.01
CA ASP A 72 -10.20 -3.53 8.05
C ASP A 72 -11.37 -2.55 8.06
N ARG A 73 -12.42 -2.85 7.28
CA ARG A 73 -13.64 -2.05 7.26
C ARG A 73 -14.38 -2.09 8.61
N ALA A 74 -14.49 -3.27 9.22
CA ALA A 74 -15.11 -3.42 10.53
C ALA A 74 -14.32 -2.70 11.62
N ALA A 75 -12.98 -2.79 11.60
CA ALA A 75 -12.10 -2.08 12.53
C ALA A 75 -12.25 -0.56 12.39
N ALA A 76 -12.30 -0.03 11.16
CA ALA A 76 -12.52 1.39 10.90
C ALA A 76 -13.86 1.90 11.47
N LEU A 77 -14.94 1.12 11.32
CA LEU A 77 -16.25 1.47 11.89
C LEU A 77 -16.25 1.40 13.42
N ASN A 78 -15.63 0.37 13.99
CA ASN A 78 -15.53 0.21 15.44
C ASN A 78 -14.72 1.34 16.11
N ALA A 79 -13.71 1.88 15.42
CA ALA A 79 -12.93 3.01 15.90
C ALA A 79 -13.80 4.28 16.10
N LEU A 80 -14.77 4.53 15.20
CA LEU A 80 -15.73 5.64 15.33
C LEU A 80 -16.67 5.45 16.53
N ILE A 81 -17.11 4.22 16.78
CA ILE A 81 -18.01 3.88 17.89
C ILE A 81 -17.28 4.00 19.23
N THR A 82 -16.00 3.62 19.27
CA THR A 82 -15.19 3.64 20.50
C THR A 82 -14.71 5.04 20.87
N ASP A 83 -14.50 5.93 19.89
CA ASP A 83 -14.14 7.34 20.13
C ASP A 83 -15.32 8.20 20.63
N HIS A 84 -16.52 7.62 20.76
CA HIS A 84 -17.61 8.28 21.45
C HIS A 84 -17.39 8.23 22.97
N ARG A 85 -16.40 9.00 23.47
CA ARG A 85 -16.16 9.23 24.90
C ARG A 85 -17.40 9.89 25.52
N PRO A 86 -18.15 9.21 26.40
CA PRO A 86 -19.11 9.90 27.23
C PRO A 86 -18.36 10.51 28.43
N GLU A 87 -18.99 11.47 29.11
CA GLU A 87 -18.63 12.03 30.41
C GLU A 87 -17.58 13.18 30.48
N ARG A 88 -18.09 14.42 30.50
CA ARG A 88 -17.76 15.36 31.58
C ARG A 88 -19.04 15.98 32.16
N THR A 89 -19.91 15.16 32.74
CA THR A 89 -20.89 15.64 33.70
C THR A 89 -20.17 15.97 35.00
N ARG A 90 -19.55 17.15 35.08
CA ARG A 90 -19.04 17.70 36.34
C ARG A 90 -20.23 18.29 37.09
N LEU A 91 -20.96 17.45 37.82
CA LEU A 91 -21.78 17.92 38.94
C LEU A 91 -20.81 18.45 40.01
N VAL A 92 -20.48 19.74 39.94
CA VAL A 92 -19.94 20.45 41.10
C VAL A 92 -21.14 21.02 41.84
N ARG A 93 -21.52 20.31 42.91
CA ARG A 93 -22.38 20.83 43.95
C ARG A 93 -21.71 22.03 44.62
N GLY A 94 -22.52 23.04 44.93
CA GLY A 94 -22.32 23.97 46.03
C GLY A 94 -21.34 25.11 45.78
N TRP A 95 -21.87 26.29 45.48
CA TRP A 95 -21.83 27.46 46.36
C TRP A 95 -23.20 28.15 46.28
#